data_AF-A0A532E4Y3-F1
#
_entry.id   AF-A0A532E4Y3-F1
#
_cell.length_a   1.000
_cell.length_b   1.000
_cell.length_c   1.000
_cell.angle_alpha   90.00
_cell.angle_beta   90.00
_cell.angle_gamma   90.00
#
_symmetry.space_group_name_H-M   'P 1'
#
loop_
_entity.id
_entity.type
_entity.pdbx_description
1 polymer ?
#
loop_
_entity_poly.entity_id
_entity_poly.type
_entity_poly.pdbx_seq_one_letter_code
_entity_poly.pdbx_strand_id
1 'polypeptide(L)'
;MELAYDSHLLARILLSVATVGYGVVTIKADLNATHATNPLWTPHARFHVVWQVLSYTGVALIALGLIWIKGQLEAERLYLAGGLAAAMYGAFFAAMLSRPIYGGVLYDENGYLPFRPPFGPAGWRW
;
A
#
# COMPACT_ATOMS: atom_id res chain seq x y z
N MET A 1 0.93 -31.32 10.12
CA MET A 1 1.75 -30.17 9.70
C MET A 1 1.54 -29.89 8.21
N GLU A 2 1.74 -30.86 7.31
CA GLU A 2 1.36 -30.74 5.88
C GLU A 2 -0.13 -30.42 5.65
N LEU A 3 -1.05 -31.14 6.31
CA LEU A 3 -2.50 -30.93 6.14
C LEU A 3 -2.98 -29.50 6.51
N ALA A 4 -2.35 -28.86 7.51
CA ALA A 4 -2.70 -27.50 7.94
C ALA A 4 -2.17 -26.45 6.94
N TYR A 5 -0.96 -26.66 6.43
CA TYR A 5 -0.35 -25.82 5.39
C TYR A 5 -1.24 -25.74 4.15
N ASP A 6 -1.73 -26.89 3.69
CA ASP A 6 -2.63 -26.99 2.54
C ASP A 6 -4.02 -26.40 2.82
N SER A 7 -4.53 -26.53 4.05
CA SER A 7 -5.84 -25.98 4.44
C SER A 7 -5.90 -24.45 4.38
N HIS A 8 -4.75 -23.77 4.45
CA HIS A 8 -4.65 -22.31 4.40
C HIS A 8 -4.18 -21.76 3.06
N LEU A 9 -4.08 -22.59 2.01
CA LEU A 9 -3.57 -22.17 0.70
C LEU A 9 -4.33 -20.98 0.13
N LEU A 10 -5.66 -20.98 0.21
CA LEU A 10 -6.48 -19.86 -0.28
C LEU A 10 -6.15 -18.56 0.45
N ALA A 11 -6.06 -18.60 1.78
CA ALA A 11 -5.71 -17.43 2.59
C ALA A 11 -4.31 -16.90 2.24
N ARG A 12 -3.33 -17.79 2.06
CA ARG A 12 -1.96 -17.44 1.65
C ARG A 12 -1.94 -16.73 0.29
N ILE A 13 -2.69 -17.23 -0.68
CA ILE A 13 -2.80 -16.62 -2.01
C ILE A 13 -3.42 -15.22 -1.91
N LEU A 14 -4.57 -15.10 -1.26
CA LEU A 14 -5.27 -13.81 -1.13
C LEU A 14 -4.43 -12.77 -0.39
N LEU A 15 -3.78 -13.17 0.71
CA LEU A 15 -2.88 -12.29 1.46
C LEU A 15 -1.65 -11.92 0.64
N SER A 16 -1.11 -12.84 -0.17
CA SER A 16 0.02 -12.52 -1.06
C SER A 16 -0.36 -11.49 -2.12
N VAL A 17 -1.55 -11.60 -2.72
CA VAL A 17 -2.06 -10.62 -3.68
C VAL A 17 -2.22 -9.26 -3.00
N ALA A 18 -2.84 -9.22 -1.82
CA ALA A 18 -2.98 -7.98 -1.05
C ALA A 18 -1.62 -7.35 -0.69
N THR A 19 -0.66 -8.17 -0.27
CA THR A 19 0.71 -7.78 0.09
C THR A 19 1.51 -7.25 -1.09
N VAL A 20 1.47 -7.95 -2.22
CA VAL A 20 2.10 -7.49 -3.46
C VAL A 20 1.47 -6.18 -3.93
N GLY A 21 0.15 -6.01 -3.72
CA GLY A 21 -0.54 -4.76 -4.01
C GLY A 21 0.14 -3.56 -3.35
N TYR A 22 0.19 -3.49 -2.01
CA TYR A 22 0.81 -2.33 -1.34
C TYR A 22 2.34 -2.29 -1.47
N GLY A 23 3.01 -3.43 -1.68
CA GLY A 23 4.46 -3.51 -1.80
C GLY A 23 5.01 -3.13 -3.18
N VAL A 24 4.27 -3.41 -4.26
CA VAL A 24 4.76 -3.22 -5.65
C VAL A 24 4.03 -2.09 -6.37
N VAL A 25 2.73 -1.89 -6.12
CA VAL A 25 1.99 -0.81 -6.77
C VAL A 25 2.59 0.54 -6.39
N THR A 26 3.02 0.71 -5.15
CA THR A 26 3.62 1.95 -4.63
C THR A 26 4.98 2.24 -5.27
N ILE A 27 5.81 1.21 -5.51
CA ILE A 27 7.05 1.35 -6.30
C ILE A 27 6.74 1.93 -7.68
N LYS A 28 5.79 1.34 -8.40
CA LYS A 28 5.43 1.81 -9.75
C LYS A 28 4.81 3.20 -9.72
N ALA A 29 3.94 3.45 -8.75
CA ALA A 29 3.19 4.69 -8.64
C ALA A 29 4.08 5.88 -8.28
N ASP A 30 5.08 5.66 -7.42
CA ASP A 30 5.79 6.75 -6.74
C ASP A 30 7.28 6.85 -7.10
N LEU A 31 7.96 5.78 -7.52
CA LEU A 31 9.38 5.84 -7.92
C LEU A 31 9.54 6.19 -9.41
N ASN A 32 9.08 7.38 -9.78
CA ASN A 32 9.15 7.88 -11.15
C ASN A 32 9.24 9.41 -11.22
N ALA A 33 9.30 9.93 -12.46
CA ALA A 33 9.48 11.36 -12.77
C ALA A 33 8.33 12.27 -12.31
N THR A 34 7.16 11.72 -12.03
CA THR A 34 6.01 12.49 -11.51
C THR A 34 6.03 12.62 -9.99
N HIS A 35 6.83 11.82 -9.28
CA HIS A 35 6.87 11.74 -7.82
C HIS A 35 8.32 11.83 -7.29
N ALA A 36 8.96 10.69 -6.99
CA ALA A 36 10.27 10.62 -6.33
C ALA A 36 11.38 11.43 -7.02
N THR A 37 11.31 11.62 -8.34
CA THR A 37 12.28 12.42 -9.10
C THR A 37 11.68 13.68 -9.73
N ASN A 38 10.47 14.09 -9.32
CA ASN A 38 9.82 15.29 -9.82
C ASN A 38 10.55 16.56 -9.34
N PRO A 39 11.13 17.38 -10.23
CA PRO A 39 11.88 18.57 -9.83
C PRO A 39 11.02 19.65 -9.17
N LEU A 40 9.69 19.66 -9.43
CA LEU A 40 8.77 20.65 -8.87
C LEU A 40 8.38 20.35 -7.42
N TRP A 41 8.53 19.10 -6.97
CA TRP A 41 8.30 18.76 -5.56
C TRP A 41 9.40 19.34 -4.69
N THR A 42 9.04 19.75 -3.47
CA THR A 42 10.06 20.14 -2.50
C THR A 42 11.00 18.95 -2.23
N PRO A 43 12.31 19.17 -2.03
CA PRO A 43 13.25 18.07 -1.78
C PRO A 43 12.83 17.17 -0.62
N HIS A 44 12.19 17.72 0.41
CA HIS A 44 11.71 16.97 1.56
C HIS A 44 10.53 16.04 1.22
N ALA A 45 9.59 16.47 0.38
CA ALA A 45 8.49 15.62 -0.08
C ALA A 45 9.00 14.40 -0.86
N ARG A 46 10.02 14.59 -1.72
CA ARG A 46 10.68 13.48 -2.42
C ARG A 46 11.35 12.49 -1.46
N PHE A 47 12.00 12.99 -0.41
CA PHE A 47 12.57 12.12 0.63
C PHE A 47 11.49 11.27 1.31
N HIS A 48 10.37 11.89 1.71
CA HIS A 48 9.27 11.17 2.37
C HIS A 48 8.63 10.12 1.47
N VAL A 49 8.41 10.40 0.19
CA VAL A 49 7.81 9.40 -0.70
C VAL A 49 8.74 8.21 -0.94
N VAL A 50 10.05 8.43 -1.09
CA VAL A 50 11.02 7.34 -1.20
C VAL A 50 11.08 6.53 0.09
N TRP A 51 11.12 7.20 1.25
CA TRP A 51 11.09 6.54 2.55
C TRP A 51 9.82 5.71 2.74
N GLN A 52 8.67 6.23 2.35
CA GLN A 52 7.39 5.53 2.38
C GLN A 52 7.43 4.26 1.53
N VAL A 53 7.82 4.35 0.26
CA VAL A 53 7.87 3.20 -0.65
C VAL A 53 8.80 2.10 -0.12
N LEU A 54 10.00 2.47 0.35
CA LEU A 54 10.95 1.50 0.89
C LEU A 54 10.42 0.83 2.16
N SER A 55 9.73 1.60 3.01
CA SER A 55 9.11 1.07 4.23
C SER A 55 7.97 0.10 3.89
N TYR A 56 7.12 0.45 2.92
CA TYR A 56 6.01 -0.40 2.46
C TYR A 56 6.52 -1.69 1.81
N THR A 57 7.58 -1.59 1.01
CA THR A 57 8.26 -2.75 0.42
C THR A 57 8.84 -3.65 1.51
N GLY A 58 9.50 -3.07 2.53
CA GLY A 58 10.03 -3.82 3.67
C GLY A 58 8.94 -4.57 4.45
N VAL A 59 7.83 -3.90 4.75
CA VAL A 59 6.65 -4.52 5.39
C VAL A 59 6.09 -5.65 4.51
N ALA A 60 6.03 -5.45 3.20
CA ALA A 60 5.55 -6.48 2.27
C ALA A 60 6.43 -7.72 2.28
N LEU A 61 7.76 -7.55 2.29
CA LEU A 61 8.71 -8.66 2.39
C LEU A 61 8.54 -9.44 3.70
N ILE A 62 8.36 -8.74 4.82
CA ILE A 62 8.07 -9.36 6.12
C ILE A 62 6.76 -10.14 6.06
N ALA A 63 5.70 -9.56 5.50
CA ALA A 63 4.41 -10.22 5.38
C ALA A 63 4.47 -11.45 4.46
N LEU A 64 5.20 -11.40 3.33
CA LEU A 64 5.42 -12.58 2.48
C LEU A 64 6.20 -13.67 3.23
N GLY A 65 7.17 -13.30 4.06
CA GLY A 65 7.86 -14.21 4.96
C GLY A 65 6.91 -14.88 5.94
N LEU A 66 6.03 -14.11 6.59
CA LEU A 66 4.97 -14.61 7.49
C LEU A 66 4.02 -15.58 6.77
N ILE A 67 3.70 -15.30 5.51
CA ILE A 67 2.80 -16.13 4.71
C ILE A 67 3.50 -17.43 4.33
N TRP A 68 4.69 -17.41 3.74
CA TRP A 68 5.22 -18.58 3.01
C TRP A 68 6.29 -19.40 3.73
N ILE A 69 7.07 -18.81 4.64
CA ILE A 69 8.09 -19.57 5.38
C ILE A 69 7.37 -20.56 6.31
N LYS A 70 7.72 -21.86 6.26
CA LYS A 70 7.14 -22.88 7.14
C LYS A 70 7.65 -22.68 8.58
N GLY A 71 6.77 -22.85 9.57
CA GLY A 71 7.12 -22.63 10.98
C GLY A 71 5.94 -22.82 11.93
N GLN A 72 6.17 -22.61 13.22
CA GLN A 72 5.11 -22.66 14.24
C GLN A 72 4.12 -21.49 14.06
N LEU A 73 2.94 -21.61 14.69
CA LEU A 73 1.91 -20.56 14.74
C LEU A 73 1.44 -20.12 13.34
N GLU A 74 1.17 -21.09 12.46
CA GLU A 74 0.83 -20.79 11.07
C GLU A 74 -0.40 -19.88 10.94
N ALA A 75 -1.46 -20.12 11.72
CA ALA A 75 -2.68 -19.31 11.68
C ALA A 75 -2.43 -17.88 12.19
N GLU A 76 -1.72 -17.73 13.30
CA GLU A 76 -1.39 -16.44 13.91
C GLU A 76 -0.51 -15.60 12.98
N ARG A 77 0.42 -16.23 12.26
CA ARG A 77 1.24 -15.55 11.26
C ARG A 77 0.41 -15.02 10.08
N LEU A 78 -0.61 -15.77 9.65
CA LEU A 78 -1.55 -15.29 8.64
C LEU A 78 -2.44 -14.17 9.17
N TYR A 79 -2.88 -14.22 10.44
CA TYR A 79 -3.59 -13.10 11.07
C TYR A 79 -2.72 -11.84 11.16
N LEU A 80 -1.44 -11.98 11.51
CA LEU A 80 -0.51 -10.85 11.53
C LEU A 80 -0.30 -10.28 10.12
N ALA A 81 -0.12 -11.13 9.11
CA ALA A 81 -0.02 -10.67 7.72
C ALA A 81 -1.30 -9.94 7.27
N GLY A 82 -2.48 -10.43 7.64
CA GLY A 82 -3.76 -9.77 7.42
C GLY A 82 -3.88 -8.43 8.14
N GLY A 83 -3.43 -8.35 9.40
CA GLY A 83 -3.40 -7.12 10.18
C GLY A 83 -2.47 -6.07 9.57
N LEU A 84 -1.29 -6.47 9.09
CA LEU A 84 -0.39 -5.59 8.35
C LEU A 84 -1.05 -5.07 7.08
N ALA A 85 -1.69 -5.93 6.28
CA ALA A 85 -2.41 -5.50 5.08
C ALA A 85 -3.56 -4.52 5.42
N ALA A 86 -4.33 -4.81 6.47
CA ALA A 86 -5.41 -3.94 6.94
C ALA A 86 -4.87 -2.57 7.40
N ALA A 87 -3.73 -2.53 8.10
CA ALA A 87 -3.10 -1.28 8.50
C ALA A 87 -2.64 -0.47 7.28
N MET A 88 -2.04 -1.12 6.28
CA MET A 88 -1.55 -0.46 5.07
C MET A 88 -2.68 0.16 4.23
N TYR A 89 -3.69 -0.63 3.87
CA TYR A 89 -4.83 -0.14 3.10
C TYR A 89 -5.72 0.79 3.93
N GLY A 90 -5.90 0.48 5.22
CA GLY A 90 -6.64 1.32 6.15
C GLY A 90 -6.02 2.71 6.28
N ALA A 91 -4.69 2.80 6.38
CA ALA A 91 -3.98 4.08 6.42
C ALA A 91 -4.18 4.88 5.12
N PHE A 92 -4.14 4.23 3.96
CA PHE A 92 -4.44 4.89 2.68
C PHE A 92 -5.84 5.51 2.68
N PHE A 93 -6.87 4.75 3.05
CA PHE A 93 -8.25 5.28 3.10
C PHE A 93 -8.42 6.33 4.18
N ALA A 94 -7.77 6.19 5.34
CA ALA A 94 -7.79 7.19 6.39
C ALA A 94 -7.17 8.50 5.91
N ALA A 95 -6.00 8.47 5.26
CA ALA A 95 -5.38 9.63 4.63
C ALA A 95 -6.31 10.23 3.58
N MET A 96 -6.83 9.41 2.67
CA MET A 96 -7.79 9.85 1.64
C MET A 96 -9.01 10.56 2.22
N LEU A 97 -9.59 10.09 3.31
CA LEU A 97 -10.77 10.71 3.91
C LEU A 97 -10.41 11.96 4.73
N SER A 98 -9.21 11.99 5.32
CA SER A 98 -8.74 13.11 6.17
C SER A 98 -8.00 14.21 5.42
N ARG A 99 -7.71 14.04 4.11
CA ARG A 99 -7.10 15.05 3.22
C ARG A 99 -7.50 16.51 3.48
N PRO A 100 -8.80 16.86 3.64
CA PRO A 100 -9.21 18.25 3.87
C PRO A 100 -8.60 18.88 5.14
N ILE A 101 -8.21 18.07 6.14
CA ILE A 101 -7.67 18.54 7.42
C ILE A 101 -6.26 19.11 7.26
N TYR A 102 -5.47 18.56 6.33
CA TYR A 102 -4.06 18.92 6.12
C TYR A 102 -3.79 19.47 4.71
N GLY A 103 -4.84 19.81 3.95
CA GLY A 103 -4.72 20.36 2.60
C GLY A 103 -4.24 19.35 1.54
N GLY A 104 -4.43 18.06 1.77
CA GLY A 104 -4.00 17.01 0.84
C GLY A 104 -4.91 16.87 -0.39
N VAL A 105 -4.32 16.42 -1.50
CA VAL A 105 -5.01 16.04 -2.75
C VAL A 105 -4.54 14.66 -3.21
N LEU A 106 -5.28 14.00 -4.10
CA LEU A 106 -4.92 12.67 -4.65
C LEU A 106 -4.23 12.74 -6.02
N TYR A 107 -4.16 13.94 -6.57
CA TYR A 107 -3.63 14.22 -7.89
C TYR A 107 -2.50 15.25 -7.77
N ASP A 108 -1.68 15.34 -8.82
CA ASP A 108 -0.69 16.39 -9.02
C ASP A 108 -0.84 16.91 -10.45
N GLU A 109 -0.96 18.22 -10.62
CA GLU A 109 -1.05 18.85 -11.94
C GLU A 109 0.18 18.56 -12.81
N ASN A 110 1.34 18.31 -12.19
CA ASN A 110 2.56 17.87 -12.86
C ASN A 110 2.80 16.35 -12.74
N GLY A 111 1.75 15.57 -12.46
CA GLY A 111 1.84 14.13 -12.28
C GLY A 111 0.55 13.42 -12.66
N TYR A 112 -0.07 12.73 -11.70
CA TYR A 112 -1.39 12.14 -11.93
C TYR A 112 -2.43 13.24 -12.02
N LEU A 113 -3.00 13.44 -13.20
CA LEU A 113 -4.00 14.48 -13.44
C LEU A 113 -5.34 14.16 -12.75
N PRO A 114 -6.10 15.19 -12.34
CA PRO A 114 -7.35 14.99 -11.65
C PRO A 114 -8.40 14.31 -12.54
N PHE A 115 -9.08 13.31 -12.00
CA PHE A 115 -10.20 12.61 -12.62
C PHE A 115 -11.48 12.79 -11.80
N ARG A 116 -12.59 13.13 -12.49
CA ARG A 116 -13.91 13.19 -11.86
C ARG A 116 -14.62 11.85 -12.01
N PRO A 117 -14.91 11.11 -10.91
CA PRO A 117 -15.62 9.85 -10.99
C PRO A 117 -17.09 10.06 -11.38
N PRO A 118 -17.73 9.06 -12.01
CA PRO A 118 -19.15 9.13 -12.40
C PRO A 118 -20.11 9.22 -11.21
N PHE A 119 -19.66 8.82 -10.01
CA PHE A 119 -20.42 8.88 -8.76
C PHE A 119 -19.59 9.57 -7.68
N GLY A 120 -20.22 10.44 -6.87
CA GLY A 120 -19.60 11.11 -5.73
C GLY A 120 -20.07 12.56 -5.51
N PRO A 121 -19.65 13.20 -4.40
CA PRO A 121 -19.98 14.59 -4.10
C PRO A 121 -19.53 15.56 -5.20
N ALA A 122 -20.29 16.63 -5.40
CA ALA A 122 -19.91 17.70 -6.34
C ALA A 122 -18.56 18.31 -5.91
N GLY A 123 -17.54 18.18 -6.76
CA GLY A 123 -16.18 18.67 -6.50
C GLY A 123 -15.15 17.60 -6.16
N TRP A 124 -15.56 16.33 -5.95
CA TRP A 124 -14.60 15.24 -5.74
C TRP A 124 -13.76 14.99 -7.00
N ARG A 125 -12.44 15.01 -6.83
CA ARG A 125 -11.45 14.66 -7.85
C ARG A 125 -10.49 13.62 -7.26
N TRP A 126 -10.33 12.52 -7.99
CA TRP A 126 -9.23 11.59 -7.82
C TRP A 126 -7.98 12.21 -8.42
#